data_AF-A0A087ABI6-F1
#
_entry.id   AF-A0A087ABI6-F1
#
_cell.length_a   1.000
_cell.length_b   1.000
_cell.length_c   1.000
_cell.angle_alpha   90.00
_cell.angle_beta   90.00
_cell.angle_gamma   90.00
#
_symmetry.space_group_name_H-M   'P 1'
#
loop_
_entity.id
_entity.type
_entity.pdbx_description
1 polymer ?
#
loop_
_entity_poly.entity_id
_entity_poly.type
_entity_poly.pdbx_seq_one_letter_code
_entity_poly.pdbx_strand_id
1 'polypeptide(L)'
;MDDRDFMSVALRHARLGAGRVNPNPMVGAVIVRDGEIIATGHHDHFGGWHAERAALEAAKQAGVDVRGATIYVTLEPCCHTGKQPPCSKALIDAGLARVVVGSPDPNPLVAGKGVRQLRDAGIEVVEGVLRDECDRLNEIFLHFITTRTPFVMLKYAMTLDGRIATSTGLSRWITGEDARRRVHEDRGRFASIMVGVGTVLADDPQLTCRIDGGHDPVRVVCDTHLRTPIDAAIVATASETPTIIATAVDDEQRTLPYREAGCEILRVDADDDGHVSVAGIVKALGDRGLDSVMIEGGGTLAWSALRDHVVSKVSAYVAPKLFGGRNAPGPVGGEGVEAPDDAFRIIDRTVATVGSDIVIEGGVEYVHGNR
;
A
#
# COMPACT_ATOMS: atom_id res chain seq x y z
N MET A 1 13.47 29.24 4.92
CA MET A 1 12.95 27.98 4.40
C MET A 1 12.69 28.16 2.92
N ASP A 2 13.07 27.20 2.09
CA ASP A 2 12.81 27.20 0.65
C ASP A 2 11.60 26.32 0.28
N ASP A 3 11.30 26.19 -1.01
CA ASP A 3 10.18 25.38 -1.48
C ASP A 3 10.27 23.91 -1.05
N ARG A 4 11.48 23.35 -0.98
CA ARG A 4 11.70 21.96 -0.57
C ARG A 4 11.42 21.78 0.91
N ASP A 5 11.78 22.75 1.75
CA ASP A 5 11.48 22.72 3.18
C ASP A 5 9.96 22.67 3.43
N PHE A 6 9.19 23.53 2.78
CA PHE A 6 7.73 23.56 2.94
C PHE A 6 7.04 22.34 2.34
N MET A 7 7.51 21.84 1.19
CA MET A 7 7.00 20.60 0.62
C MET A 7 7.29 19.38 1.53
N SER A 8 8.46 19.37 2.19
CA SER A 8 8.77 18.34 3.21
C SER A 8 7.79 18.39 4.38
N VAL A 9 7.35 19.59 4.80
CA VAL A 9 6.29 19.73 5.80
C VAL A 9 4.96 19.19 5.27
N ALA A 10 4.58 19.52 4.04
CA ALA A 10 3.37 19.00 3.40
C ALA A 10 3.38 17.46 3.32
N LEU A 11 4.52 16.84 2.99
CA LEU A 11 4.71 15.38 3.01
C LEU A 11 4.50 14.78 4.41
N ARG A 12 4.96 15.45 5.48
CA ARG A 12 4.69 14.99 6.86
C ARG A 12 3.21 15.00 7.19
N HIS A 13 2.48 16.04 6.78
CA HIS A 13 1.03 16.10 6.96
C HIS A 13 0.30 15.04 6.13
N ALA A 14 0.73 14.81 4.88
CA ALA A 14 0.12 13.82 4.01
C ALA A 14 0.14 12.40 4.64
N ARG A 15 1.23 12.04 5.33
CA ARG A 15 1.38 10.74 6.02
C ARG A 15 0.36 10.52 7.14
N LEU A 16 -0.27 11.57 7.67
CA LEU A 16 -1.30 11.44 8.70
C LEU A 16 -2.59 10.79 8.17
N GLY A 17 -2.82 10.79 6.85
CA GLY A 17 -3.96 10.11 6.21
C GLY A 17 -3.73 8.62 5.94
N ALA A 18 -2.55 8.09 6.23
CA ALA A 18 -2.19 6.71 5.94
C ALA A 18 -3.21 5.70 6.50
N GLY A 19 -3.67 4.76 5.67
CA GLY A 19 -4.63 3.73 6.05
C GLY A 19 -6.10 4.17 6.13
N ARG A 20 -6.36 5.48 6.00
CA ARG A 20 -7.71 6.06 6.17
C ARG A 20 -8.28 6.65 4.90
N VAL A 21 -7.40 7.00 3.96
CA VAL A 21 -7.78 7.68 2.72
C VAL A 21 -8.03 6.73 1.56
N ASN A 22 -7.56 5.48 1.62
CA ASN A 22 -7.70 4.51 0.54
C ASN A 22 -9.18 4.41 0.05
N PRO A 23 -9.43 4.35 -1.26
CA PRO A 23 -8.46 4.33 -2.38
C PRO A 23 -8.02 5.73 -2.86
N ASN A 24 -8.30 6.81 -2.13
CA ASN A 24 -7.82 8.17 -2.46
C ASN A 24 -6.32 8.32 -2.10
N PRO A 25 -5.61 9.30 -2.70
CA PRO A 25 -4.21 9.55 -2.37
C PRO A 25 -4.04 10.18 -0.99
N MET A 26 -2.90 9.95 -0.37
CA MET A 26 -2.41 10.75 0.73
C MET A 26 -1.93 12.09 0.19
N VAL A 27 -2.62 13.16 0.57
CA VAL A 27 -2.27 14.52 0.18
C VAL A 27 -2.09 15.38 1.42
N GLY A 28 -1.05 16.19 1.42
CA GLY A 28 -0.80 17.22 2.43
C GLY A 28 -0.67 18.58 1.77
N ALA A 29 -1.07 19.61 2.50
CA ALA A 29 -1.04 20.99 2.07
C ALA A 29 -0.55 21.92 3.18
N VAL A 30 0.26 22.91 2.82
CA VAL A 30 0.79 23.92 3.74
C VAL A 30 0.63 25.30 3.10
N ILE A 31 0.02 26.25 3.81
CA ILE A 31 -0.12 27.64 3.36
C ILE A 31 0.93 28.49 4.07
N VAL A 32 1.67 29.28 3.30
CA VAL A 32 2.81 30.08 3.74
C VAL A 32 2.66 31.53 3.33
N ARG A 33 2.95 32.44 4.27
CA ARG A 33 3.08 33.87 4.02
C ARG A 33 4.35 34.38 4.70
N ASP A 34 5.10 35.23 4.00
CA ASP A 34 6.32 35.87 4.54
C ASP A 34 7.34 34.89 5.15
N GLY A 35 7.40 33.67 4.61
CA GLY A 35 8.29 32.60 5.08
C GLY A 35 7.77 31.81 6.30
N GLU A 36 6.56 32.11 6.78
CA GLU A 36 5.94 31.44 7.91
C GLU A 36 4.76 30.57 7.48
N ILE A 37 4.63 29.39 8.09
CA ILE A 37 3.48 28.50 7.89
C ILE A 37 2.30 29.07 8.68
N ILE A 38 1.25 29.46 7.96
CA ILE A 38 0.03 30.04 8.55
C ILE A 38 -1.11 29.03 8.68
N ALA A 39 -1.08 27.95 7.91
CA ALA A 39 -2.05 26.85 8.04
C ALA A 39 -1.51 25.56 7.40
N THR A 40 -2.04 24.43 7.85
CA THR A 40 -1.72 23.09 7.35
C THR A 40 -2.98 22.28 7.19
N GLY A 41 -2.99 21.35 6.24
CA GLY A 41 -4.08 20.41 6.04
C GLY A 41 -3.60 19.11 5.44
N HIS A 42 -4.39 18.05 5.62
CA HIS A 42 -4.19 16.75 4.98
C HIS A 42 -5.55 16.14 4.66
N HIS A 43 -5.57 15.20 3.72
CA HIS A 43 -6.74 14.36 3.52
C HIS A 43 -6.82 13.34 4.67
N ASP A 44 -7.79 13.50 5.58
CA ASP A 44 -7.83 12.74 6.83
C ASP A 44 -8.45 11.34 6.71
N HIS A 45 -9.48 11.20 5.88
CA HIS A 45 -10.18 9.94 5.65
C HIS A 45 -10.96 9.98 4.34
N PHE A 46 -11.29 8.80 3.79
CA PHE A 46 -12.05 8.65 2.56
C PHE A 46 -13.39 9.41 2.62
N GLY A 47 -13.63 10.29 1.64
CA GLY A 47 -14.82 11.14 1.58
C GLY A 47 -14.74 12.44 2.39
N GLY A 48 -13.73 12.60 3.25
CA GLY A 48 -13.43 13.83 3.97
C GLY A 48 -12.87 14.93 3.05
N TRP A 49 -12.56 16.10 3.62
CA TRP A 49 -11.96 17.20 2.86
C TRP A 49 -10.61 16.81 2.25
N HIS A 50 -10.36 17.28 1.03
CA HIS A 50 -9.01 17.25 0.45
C HIS A 50 -8.08 18.20 1.22
N ALA A 51 -6.76 17.95 1.12
CA ALA A 51 -5.75 18.65 1.91
C ALA A 51 -5.79 20.17 1.74
N GLU A 52 -5.99 20.64 0.51
CA GLU A 52 -6.07 22.06 0.18
C GLU A 52 -7.24 22.74 0.87
N ARG A 53 -8.40 22.08 0.86
CA ARG A 53 -9.61 22.58 1.53
C ARG A 53 -9.47 22.53 3.05
N ALA A 54 -8.85 21.48 3.58
CA ALA A 54 -8.54 21.37 5.00
C ALA A 54 -7.61 22.50 5.46
N ALA A 55 -6.57 22.84 4.68
CA ALA A 55 -5.66 23.93 5.00
C ALA A 55 -6.35 25.31 4.93
N LEU A 56 -7.20 25.55 3.92
CA LEU A 56 -7.99 26.78 3.82
C LEU A 56 -8.98 26.93 4.99
N GLU A 57 -9.65 25.85 5.38
CA GLU A 57 -10.58 25.87 6.51
C GLU A 57 -9.84 26.08 7.84
N ALA A 58 -8.66 25.46 8.02
CA ALA A 58 -7.80 25.72 9.18
C ALA A 58 -7.37 27.18 9.28
N ALA A 59 -6.95 27.81 8.16
CA ALA A 59 -6.61 29.23 8.13
C ALA A 59 -7.80 30.12 8.51
N LYS A 60 -8.99 29.81 7.97
CA LYS A 60 -10.23 30.51 8.28
C LYS A 60 -10.60 30.41 9.76
N GLN A 61 -10.49 29.23 10.36
CA GLN A 61 -10.76 29.01 11.79
C GLN A 61 -9.77 29.77 12.68
N ALA A 62 -8.51 29.88 12.25
CA ALA A 62 -7.49 30.68 12.92
C ALA A 62 -7.64 32.19 12.69
N GLY A 63 -8.60 32.64 11.86
CA GLY A 63 -8.79 34.05 11.53
C GLY A 63 -7.66 34.64 10.67
N VAL A 64 -6.91 33.81 9.95
CA VAL A 64 -5.78 34.25 9.12
C VAL A 64 -6.22 34.42 7.67
N ASP A 65 -5.96 35.60 7.11
CA ASP A 65 -6.19 35.86 5.68
C ASP A 65 -5.15 35.12 4.83
N VAL A 66 -5.57 34.40 3.80
CA VAL A 66 -4.70 33.66 2.88
C VAL A 66 -4.48 34.36 1.54
N ARG A 67 -5.15 35.49 1.25
CA ARG A 67 -5.03 36.19 -0.03
C ARG A 67 -3.59 36.59 -0.34
N GLY A 68 -3.08 36.23 -1.51
CA GLY A 68 -1.70 36.47 -1.92
C GLY A 68 -0.65 35.54 -1.30
N ALA A 69 -1.05 34.56 -0.48
CA ALA A 69 -0.13 33.57 0.08
C ALA A 69 0.30 32.52 -0.96
N THR A 70 1.27 31.69 -0.58
CA THR A 70 1.69 30.49 -1.33
C THR A 70 1.11 29.24 -0.67
N ILE A 71 0.63 28.27 -1.45
CA ILE A 71 0.32 26.93 -0.95
C ILE A 71 1.26 25.89 -1.56
N TYR A 72 1.73 24.96 -0.73
CA TYR A 72 2.49 23.78 -1.13
C TYR A 72 1.58 22.57 -1.00
N VAL A 73 1.45 21.78 -2.06
CA VAL A 73 0.58 20.61 -2.11
C VAL A 73 1.31 19.41 -2.71
N THR A 74 1.19 18.24 -2.09
CA THR A 74 1.98 17.07 -2.48
C THR A 74 1.52 16.40 -3.78
N LEU A 75 0.31 16.69 -4.26
CA LEU A 75 -0.28 16.17 -5.49
C LEU A 75 -1.02 17.29 -6.24
N GLU A 76 -1.13 17.21 -7.56
CA GLU A 76 -1.87 18.18 -8.38
C GLU A 76 -3.29 18.40 -7.85
N PRO A 77 -3.71 19.67 -7.59
CA PRO A 77 -5.06 19.97 -7.14
C PRO A 77 -6.14 19.50 -8.11
N CYS A 78 -7.16 18.82 -7.59
CA CYS A 78 -8.25 18.32 -8.43
C CYS A 78 -9.03 19.46 -9.11
N CYS A 79 -9.43 19.23 -10.36
CA CYS A 79 -10.08 20.22 -11.23
C CYS A 79 -11.48 19.80 -11.73
N HIS A 80 -11.95 18.62 -11.34
CA HIS A 80 -13.26 18.11 -11.70
C HIS A 80 -14.17 18.09 -10.46
N THR A 81 -15.48 18.22 -10.67
CA THR A 81 -16.47 18.07 -9.59
C THR A 81 -16.71 16.59 -9.35
N GLY A 82 -16.23 16.08 -8.21
CA GLY A 82 -16.55 14.76 -7.70
C GLY A 82 -17.59 14.85 -6.59
N LYS A 83 -17.34 14.19 -5.45
CA LYS A 83 -18.13 14.35 -4.21
C LYS A 83 -18.02 15.77 -3.62
N GLN A 84 -16.93 16.48 -3.92
CA GLN A 84 -16.65 17.85 -3.49
C GLN A 84 -16.38 18.73 -4.71
N PRO A 85 -16.60 20.05 -4.62
CA PRO A 85 -16.18 20.97 -5.67
C PRO A 85 -14.65 20.99 -5.80
N PRO A 86 -14.10 21.29 -6.99
CA PRO A 86 -12.67 21.14 -7.27
C PRO A 86 -11.80 22.01 -6.34
N CYS A 87 -10.62 21.49 -5.97
CA CYS A 87 -9.64 22.20 -5.14
C CYS A 87 -9.05 23.40 -5.89
N SER A 88 -8.75 23.25 -7.19
CA SER A 88 -8.26 24.35 -8.03
C SER A 88 -9.15 25.59 -7.93
N LYS A 89 -10.48 25.43 -8.00
CA LYS A 89 -11.43 26.53 -7.82
C LYS A 89 -11.37 27.14 -6.41
N ALA A 90 -11.26 26.31 -5.37
CA ALA A 90 -11.15 26.80 -3.99
C ALA A 90 -9.88 27.66 -3.79
N LEU A 91 -8.75 27.25 -4.39
CA LEU A 91 -7.50 28.01 -4.34
C LEU A 91 -7.62 29.36 -5.07
N ILE A 92 -8.31 29.39 -6.22
CA ILE A 92 -8.61 30.61 -6.98
C ILE A 92 -9.52 31.54 -6.17
N ASP A 93 -10.63 31.02 -5.65
CA ASP A 93 -11.60 31.81 -4.87
C ASP A 93 -10.97 32.35 -3.57
N ALA A 94 -10.00 31.64 -3.00
CA ALA A 94 -9.22 32.09 -1.85
C ALA A 94 -8.19 33.20 -2.19
N GLY A 95 -7.93 33.44 -3.48
CA GLY A 95 -7.04 34.50 -3.96
C GLY A 95 -5.57 34.26 -3.65
N LEU A 96 -5.09 33.00 -3.66
CA LEU A 96 -3.67 32.68 -3.50
C LEU A 96 -2.85 33.24 -4.68
N ALA A 97 -1.61 33.67 -4.42
CA ALA A 97 -0.72 34.17 -5.47
C ALA A 97 0.05 33.04 -6.16
N ARG A 98 0.38 31.98 -5.42
CA ARG A 98 1.30 30.93 -5.87
C ARG A 98 0.90 29.55 -5.35
N VAL A 99 1.03 28.54 -6.20
CA VAL A 99 0.81 27.12 -5.88
C VAL A 99 2.05 26.33 -6.27
N VAL A 100 2.61 25.59 -5.32
CA VAL A 100 3.76 24.71 -5.52
C VAL A 100 3.30 23.26 -5.41
N VAL A 101 3.47 22.50 -6.48
CA VAL A 101 2.98 21.12 -6.62
C VAL A 101 4.14 20.14 -6.56
N GLY A 102 4.00 19.11 -5.73
CA GLY A 102 5.00 18.04 -5.60
C GLY A 102 4.96 17.05 -6.76
N SER A 103 3.86 16.30 -6.86
CA SER A 103 3.63 15.29 -7.89
C SER A 103 2.47 15.66 -8.84
N PRO A 104 2.57 15.38 -10.16
CA PRO A 104 1.42 15.47 -11.05
C PRO A 104 0.38 14.36 -10.76
N ASP A 105 -0.90 14.59 -11.06
CA ASP A 105 -1.92 13.54 -10.94
C ASP A 105 -2.02 12.75 -12.26
N PRO A 106 -1.74 11.43 -12.27
CA PRO A 106 -1.84 10.62 -13.49
C PRO A 106 -3.29 10.34 -13.91
N ASN A 107 -4.29 10.65 -13.07
CA ASN A 107 -5.69 10.47 -13.40
C ASN A 107 -6.04 11.31 -14.64
N PRO A 108 -6.54 10.72 -15.74
CA PRO A 108 -6.91 11.46 -16.94
C PRO A 108 -7.95 12.58 -16.72
N LEU A 109 -8.73 12.48 -15.64
CA LEU A 109 -9.67 13.53 -15.23
C LEU A 109 -8.97 14.78 -14.69
N VAL A 110 -7.74 14.67 -14.19
CA VAL A 110 -6.97 15.74 -13.55
C VAL A 110 -5.72 16.11 -14.34
N ALA A 111 -4.98 15.15 -14.89
CA ALA A 111 -3.66 15.31 -15.52
C ALA A 111 -3.42 16.66 -16.22
N GLY A 112 -2.74 17.57 -15.52
CA GLY A 112 -2.36 18.92 -15.96
C GLY A 112 -3.50 19.92 -16.12
N LYS A 113 -4.75 19.52 -15.93
CA LYS A 113 -5.94 20.37 -16.05
C LYS A 113 -6.10 21.27 -14.81
N GLY A 114 -5.76 20.78 -13.62
CA GLY A 114 -5.77 21.58 -12.40
C GLY A 114 -4.73 22.67 -12.42
N VAL A 115 -3.50 22.30 -12.82
CA VAL A 115 -2.41 23.26 -13.05
C VAL A 115 -2.80 24.31 -14.10
N ARG A 116 -3.39 23.90 -15.23
CA ARG A 116 -3.86 24.84 -16.27
C ARG A 116 -4.89 25.81 -15.73
N GLN A 117 -5.90 25.32 -15.01
CA GLN A 117 -6.95 26.18 -14.44
C GLN A 117 -6.39 27.23 -13.47
N LEU A 118 -5.37 26.89 -12.67
CA LEU A 118 -4.70 27.83 -11.77
C LEU A 118 -3.93 28.91 -12.57
N ARG A 119 -3.16 28.49 -13.59
CA ARG A 119 -2.41 29.41 -14.46
C ARG A 119 -3.33 30.36 -15.22
N ASP A 120 -4.44 29.85 -15.76
CA ASP A 120 -5.44 30.66 -16.49
C ASP A 120 -6.10 31.72 -15.59
N ALA A 121 -6.17 31.47 -14.28
CA ALA A 121 -6.65 32.43 -13.27
C ALA A 121 -5.57 33.42 -12.79
N GLY A 122 -4.36 33.37 -13.36
CA GLY A 122 -3.25 34.28 -13.02
C GLY A 122 -2.43 33.87 -11.80
N ILE A 123 -2.57 32.64 -11.31
CA ILE A 123 -1.79 32.10 -10.19
C ILE A 123 -0.46 31.55 -10.71
N GLU A 124 0.64 31.89 -10.04
CA GLU A 124 1.96 31.29 -10.33
C GLU A 124 1.95 29.81 -9.92
N VAL A 125 2.36 28.90 -10.82
CA VAL A 125 2.42 27.47 -10.51
C VAL A 125 3.81 26.90 -10.78
N VAL A 126 4.45 26.38 -9.72
CA VAL A 126 5.71 25.63 -9.78
C VAL A 126 5.40 24.14 -9.57
N GLU A 127 5.97 23.28 -10.39
CA GLU A 127 5.70 21.84 -10.40
C GLU A 127 6.99 21.04 -10.13
N GLY A 128 6.86 19.85 -9.53
CA GLY A 128 7.95 18.88 -9.40
C GLY A 128 8.86 19.07 -8.18
N VAL A 129 8.44 19.83 -7.16
CA VAL A 129 9.23 20.02 -5.94
C VAL A 129 9.15 18.75 -5.08
N LEU A 130 10.28 18.09 -4.83
CA LEU A 130 10.33 16.79 -4.13
C LEU A 130 9.44 15.71 -4.78
N ARG A 131 9.38 15.70 -6.12
CA ARG A 131 8.54 14.79 -6.89
C ARG A 131 8.74 13.32 -6.50
N ASP A 132 9.98 12.84 -6.42
CA ASP A 132 10.26 11.43 -6.12
C ASP A 132 9.75 11.03 -4.73
N GLU A 133 9.82 11.92 -3.74
CA GLU A 133 9.25 11.72 -2.41
C GLU A 133 7.72 11.72 -2.43
N CYS A 134 7.10 12.61 -3.21
CA CYS A 134 5.64 12.65 -3.39
C CYS A 134 5.12 11.42 -4.14
N ASP A 135 5.83 10.97 -5.17
CA ASP A 135 5.49 9.77 -5.94
C ASP A 135 5.61 8.52 -5.07
N ARG A 136 6.70 8.39 -4.30
CA ARG A 136 6.87 7.27 -3.34
C ARG A 136 5.82 7.25 -2.24
N LEU A 137 5.36 8.42 -1.77
CA LEU A 137 4.28 8.49 -0.78
C LEU A 137 3.01 7.83 -1.33
N ASN A 138 2.68 8.08 -2.60
CA ASN A 138 1.45 7.64 -3.24
C ASN A 138 1.64 6.45 -4.20
N GLU A 139 2.68 5.64 -4.04
CA GLU A 139 3.00 4.54 -4.97
C GLU A 139 1.79 3.60 -5.22
N ILE A 140 1.03 3.29 -4.16
CA ILE A 140 -0.20 2.49 -4.24
C ILE A 140 -1.26 3.18 -5.09
N PHE A 141 -1.58 4.43 -4.78
CA PHE A 141 -2.59 5.21 -5.49
C PHE A 141 -2.22 5.38 -6.97
N LEU A 142 -0.97 5.76 -7.25
CA LEU A 142 -0.46 5.99 -8.60
C LEU A 142 -0.51 4.70 -9.42
N HIS A 143 -0.15 3.55 -8.84
CA HIS A 143 -0.30 2.26 -9.49
C HIS A 143 -1.77 1.92 -9.75
N PHE A 144 -2.62 1.99 -8.73
CA PHE A 144 -4.02 1.58 -8.83
C PHE A 144 -4.82 2.43 -9.82
N ILE A 145 -4.64 3.75 -9.82
CA ILE A 145 -5.40 4.64 -10.71
C ILE A 145 -5.01 4.46 -12.19
N THR A 146 -3.76 4.08 -12.46
CA THR A 146 -3.22 3.91 -13.81
C THR A 146 -3.48 2.52 -14.37
N THR A 147 -3.34 1.47 -13.56
CA THR A 147 -3.45 0.07 -14.00
C THR A 147 -4.82 -0.54 -13.74
N ARG A 148 -5.57 0.00 -12.77
CA ARG A 148 -6.80 -0.60 -12.19
C ARG A 148 -6.58 -1.98 -11.57
N THR A 149 -5.35 -2.31 -11.24
CA THR A 149 -4.99 -3.51 -10.47
C THR A 149 -4.40 -3.09 -9.12
N PRO A 150 -4.59 -3.88 -8.05
CA PRO A 150 -3.99 -3.58 -6.76
C PRO A 150 -2.46 -3.54 -6.82
N PHE A 151 -1.86 -2.60 -6.10
CA PHE A 151 -0.42 -2.60 -5.87
C PHE A 151 -0.05 -3.76 -4.93
N VAL A 152 0.76 -4.70 -5.41
CA VAL A 152 1.13 -5.89 -4.62
C VAL A 152 2.54 -5.75 -4.06
N MET A 153 2.66 -5.75 -2.74
CA MET A 153 3.93 -5.85 -2.03
C MET A 153 4.16 -7.29 -1.56
N LEU A 154 5.21 -7.94 -2.05
CA LEU A 154 5.70 -9.20 -1.50
C LEU A 154 6.66 -8.91 -0.34
N LYS A 155 6.22 -9.19 0.88
CA LYS A 155 7.05 -9.02 2.07
C LYS A 155 7.48 -10.38 2.63
N TYR A 156 8.78 -10.50 2.89
CA TYR A 156 9.32 -11.66 3.61
C TYR A 156 10.42 -11.27 4.59
N ALA A 157 10.65 -12.13 5.57
CA ALA A 157 11.71 -12.00 6.56
C ALA A 157 12.55 -13.27 6.56
N MET A 158 13.86 -13.12 6.41
CA MET A 158 14.80 -14.22 6.33
C MET A 158 16.03 -13.97 7.21
N THR A 159 16.72 -15.04 7.52
CA THR A 159 18.10 -15.02 8.04
C THR A 159 19.08 -14.60 6.95
N LEU A 160 20.32 -14.27 7.33
CA LEU A 160 21.37 -13.84 6.40
C LEU A 160 21.72 -14.91 5.35
N ASP A 161 21.52 -16.20 5.67
CA ASP A 161 21.65 -17.33 4.74
C ASP A 161 20.33 -17.73 4.06
N GLY A 162 19.33 -16.85 4.07
CA GLY A 162 18.13 -16.98 3.25
C GLY A 162 17.08 -17.96 3.76
N ARG A 163 17.00 -18.22 5.07
CA ARG A 163 15.99 -19.13 5.67
C ARG A 163 14.86 -18.38 6.36
N ILE A 164 13.63 -18.84 6.16
CA ILE A 164 12.40 -18.30 6.78
C ILE A 164 11.88 -19.13 7.96
N ALA A 165 12.48 -20.31 8.20
CA ALA A 165 12.26 -21.13 9.37
C ALA A 165 13.47 -22.05 9.58
N THR A 166 13.61 -22.63 10.77
CA THR A 166 14.56 -23.73 11.00
C THR A 166 14.14 -24.99 10.23
N SER A 167 14.99 -26.01 10.19
CA SER A 167 14.66 -27.32 9.59
C SER A 167 13.49 -28.04 10.26
N THR A 168 13.07 -27.60 11.45
CA THR A 168 11.90 -28.13 12.18
C THR A 168 10.67 -27.24 12.01
N GLY A 169 10.72 -26.21 11.16
CA GLY A 169 9.60 -25.31 10.89
C GLY A 169 9.43 -24.17 11.90
N LEU A 170 10.35 -23.98 12.85
CA LEU A 170 10.26 -22.87 13.82
C LEU A 170 10.75 -21.56 13.18
N SER A 171 9.91 -20.51 13.21
CA SER A 171 10.16 -19.23 12.53
C SER A 171 10.11 -18.00 13.46
N ARG A 172 9.69 -18.18 14.72
CA ARG A 172 9.53 -17.09 15.69
C ARG A 172 10.76 -16.98 16.62
N TRP A 173 11.50 -15.88 16.66
CA TRP A 173 11.45 -14.70 15.79
C TRP A 173 12.74 -14.60 14.97
N ILE A 174 12.62 -14.42 13.65
CA ILE A 174 13.75 -14.15 12.77
C ILE A 174 14.21 -12.70 12.93
N THR A 175 13.34 -11.73 12.64
CA THR A 175 13.65 -10.30 12.73
C THR A 175 13.39 -9.70 14.12
N GLY A 176 14.02 -8.57 14.40
CA GLY A 176 13.88 -7.79 15.63
C GLY A 176 12.55 -7.05 15.78
N GLU A 177 12.39 -6.36 16.91
CA GLU A 177 11.17 -5.63 17.27
C GLU A 177 10.88 -4.46 16.32
N ASP A 178 11.90 -3.68 15.95
CA ASP A 178 11.75 -2.54 15.05
C ASP A 178 11.22 -2.96 13.68
N ALA A 179 11.73 -4.07 13.14
CA ALA A 179 11.25 -4.65 11.89
C ALA A 179 9.79 -5.12 12.00
N ARG A 180 9.42 -5.75 13.11
CA ARG A 180 8.02 -6.17 13.34
C ARG A 180 7.08 -4.99 13.51
N ARG A 181 7.52 -3.92 14.18
CA ARG A 181 6.77 -2.66 14.32
C ARG A 181 6.52 -2.05 12.94
N ARG A 182 7.54 -1.97 12.08
CA ARG A 182 7.39 -1.47 10.71
C ARG A 182 6.41 -2.31 9.89
N VAL A 183 6.45 -3.64 10.00
CA VAL A 183 5.46 -4.53 9.35
C VAL A 183 4.04 -4.22 9.81
N HIS A 184 3.82 -3.92 11.10
CA HIS A 184 2.50 -3.51 11.56
C HIS A 184 2.09 -2.13 11.03
N GLU A 185 3.02 -1.19 10.86
CA GLU A 185 2.73 0.08 10.16
C GLU A 185 2.32 -0.16 8.70
N ASP A 186 3.02 -1.06 8.00
CA ASP A 186 2.67 -1.42 6.61
C ASP A 186 1.30 -2.10 6.53
N ARG A 187 0.95 -3.01 7.46
CA ARG A 187 -0.41 -3.58 7.53
C ARG A 187 -1.49 -2.51 7.65
N GLY A 188 -1.22 -1.44 8.40
CA GLY A 188 -2.14 -0.32 8.54
C GLY A 188 -2.25 0.55 7.29
N ARG A 189 -1.32 0.45 6.34
CA ARG A 189 -1.28 1.25 5.10
C ARG A 189 -1.92 0.55 3.90
N PHE A 190 -1.93 -0.78 3.90
CA PHE A 190 -2.46 -1.59 2.81
C PHE A 190 -3.94 -1.89 3.00
N ALA A 191 -4.70 -1.91 1.90
CA ALA A 191 -6.12 -2.23 1.93
C ALA A 191 -6.38 -3.70 2.26
N SER A 192 -5.45 -4.59 1.91
CA SER A 192 -5.56 -6.02 2.21
C SER A 192 -4.21 -6.67 2.50
N ILE A 193 -4.25 -7.75 3.27
CA ILE A 193 -3.13 -8.64 3.57
C ILE A 193 -3.47 -10.05 3.11
N MET A 194 -2.53 -10.73 2.46
CA MET A 194 -2.74 -12.04 1.86
C MET A 194 -1.73 -13.05 2.38
N VAL A 195 -2.21 -14.24 2.75
CA VAL A 195 -1.37 -15.38 3.18
C VAL A 195 -1.86 -16.68 2.56
N GLY A 196 -0.96 -17.64 2.40
CA GLY A 196 -1.35 -19.01 2.08
C GLY A 196 -1.90 -19.74 3.31
N VAL A 197 -2.80 -20.71 3.11
CA VAL A 197 -3.33 -21.56 4.21
C VAL A 197 -2.23 -22.25 5.02
N GLY A 198 -1.07 -22.55 4.42
CA GLY A 198 0.07 -23.11 5.14
C GLY A 198 0.57 -22.21 6.28
N THR A 199 0.55 -20.89 6.10
CA THR A 199 0.85 -19.93 7.16
C THR A 199 -0.21 -19.99 8.25
N VAL A 200 -1.50 -20.08 7.89
CA VAL A 200 -2.57 -20.19 8.90
C VAL A 200 -2.41 -21.45 9.75
N LEU A 201 -2.14 -22.59 9.12
CA LEU A 201 -1.94 -23.86 9.80
C LEU A 201 -0.71 -23.89 10.71
N ALA A 202 0.38 -23.21 10.31
CA ALA A 202 1.62 -23.22 11.06
C ALA A 202 1.65 -22.19 12.20
N ASP A 203 1.03 -21.03 12.00
CA ASP A 203 1.22 -19.85 12.85
C ASP A 203 -0.06 -19.36 13.55
N ASP A 204 -1.24 -19.79 13.10
CA ASP A 204 -2.55 -19.26 13.53
C ASP A 204 -2.56 -17.73 13.70
N PRO A 205 -2.22 -16.97 12.63
CA PRO A 205 -2.04 -15.53 12.73
C PRO A 205 -3.39 -14.80 12.73
N GLN A 206 -3.45 -13.67 13.44
CA GLN A 206 -4.60 -12.76 13.35
C GLN A 206 -4.54 -11.81 12.13
N LEU A 207 -3.32 -11.54 11.62
CA LEU A 207 -3.04 -10.61 10.52
C LEU A 207 -3.57 -9.17 10.69
N THR A 208 -3.66 -8.71 11.94
CA THR A 208 -4.10 -7.36 12.30
C THR A 208 -2.96 -6.34 12.33
N CYS A 209 -3.32 -5.06 12.20
CA CYS A 209 -2.49 -3.91 12.50
C CYS A 209 -2.52 -3.68 14.02
N ARG A 210 -1.34 -3.66 14.65
CA ARG A 210 -1.20 -3.51 16.12
C ARG A 210 -0.58 -2.16 16.48
N ILE A 211 -0.78 -1.17 15.63
CA ILE A 211 -0.36 0.21 15.85
C ILE A 211 -1.57 0.98 16.39
N ASP A 212 -1.35 1.79 17.43
CA ASP A 212 -2.41 2.63 18.00
C ASP A 212 -2.96 3.60 16.95
N GLY A 213 -4.29 3.71 16.87
CA GLY A 213 -4.98 4.45 15.80
C GLY A 213 -4.83 3.89 14.39
N GLY A 214 -4.22 2.70 14.24
CA GLY A 214 -4.10 1.99 12.97
C GLY A 214 -5.39 1.32 12.53
N HIS A 215 -5.42 0.86 11.28
CA HIS A 215 -6.56 0.16 10.69
C HIS A 215 -6.17 -1.26 10.29
N ASP A 216 -7.07 -2.21 10.50
CA ASP A 216 -6.85 -3.57 10.06
C ASP A 216 -7.09 -3.71 8.55
N PRO A 217 -6.18 -4.36 7.81
CA PRO A 217 -6.40 -4.67 6.40
C PRO A 217 -7.46 -5.77 6.26
N VAL A 218 -8.13 -5.82 5.10
CA VAL A 218 -8.93 -7.00 4.73
C VAL A 218 -8.00 -8.22 4.65
N ARG A 219 -8.34 -9.28 5.37
CA ARG A 219 -7.49 -10.48 5.46
C ARG A 219 -7.90 -11.47 4.38
N VAL A 220 -6.95 -11.92 3.57
CA VAL A 220 -7.18 -12.84 2.45
C VAL A 220 -6.40 -14.12 2.67
N VAL A 221 -7.10 -15.25 2.76
CA VAL A 221 -6.48 -16.57 2.89
C VAL A 221 -6.60 -17.31 1.56
N CYS A 222 -5.46 -17.63 0.95
CA CYS A 222 -5.39 -18.50 -0.23
C CYS A 222 -5.48 -19.96 0.19
N ASP A 223 -6.66 -20.56 -0.01
CA ASP A 223 -6.97 -21.91 0.43
C ASP A 223 -7.80 -22.68 -0.62
N THR A 224 -7.08 -23.30 -1.55
CA THR A 224 -7.66 -24.10 -2.64
C THR A 224 -8.71 -25.09 -2.19
N HIS A 225 -8.54 -25.72 -1.03
CA HIS A 225 -9.34 -26.87 -0.61
C HIS A 225 -10.10 -26.66 0.70
N LEU A 226 -10.19 -25.44 1.22
CA LEU A 226 -10.82 -25.14 2.53
C LEU A 226 -10.21 -25.98 3.66
N ARG A 227 -8.89 -25.95 3.80
CA ARG A 227 -8.13 -26.57 4.91
C ARG A 227 -8.00 -25.67 6.13
N THR A 228 -8.35 -24.39 6.02
CA THR A 228 -8.30 -23.41 7.11
C THR A 228 -9.19 -23.90 8.26
N PRO A 229 -8.65 -24.13 9.47
CA PRO A 229 -9.46 -24.58 10.60
C PRO A 229 -10.55 -23.56 10.93
N ILE A 230 -11.75 -24.03 11.25
CA ILE A 230 -12.89 -23.13 11.54
C ILE A 230 -12.67 -22.34 12.85
N ASP A 231 -11.86 -22.88 13.74
CA ASP A 231 -11.45 -22.29 15.02
C ASP A 231 -10.15 -21.48 14.93
N ALA A 232 -9.55 -21.36 13.73
CA ALA A 232 -8.39 -20.50 13.52
C ALA A 232 -8.72 -19.06 13.90
N ALA A 233 -7.77 -18.34 14.51
CA ALA A 233 -7.96 -16.99 15.01
C ALA A 233 -8.49 -16.03 13.93
N ILE A 234 -8.06 -16.20 12.69
CA ILE A 234 -8.52 -15.42 11.53
C ILE A 234 -9.99 -15.65 11.17
N VAL A 235 -10.51 -16.88 11.35
CA VAL A 235 -11.91 -17.21 11.10
C VAL A 235 -12.78 -16.78 12.28
N ALA A 236 -12.33 -17.08 13.50
CA ALA A 236 -13.06 -16.74 14.73
C ALA A 236 -13.30 -15.23 14.90
N THR A 237 -12.45 -14.40 14.30
CA THR A 237 -12.55 -12.92 14.35
C THR A 237 -13.06 -12.30 13.04
N ALA A 238 -13.57 -13.10 12.08
CA ALA A 238 -13.98 -12.61 10.77
C ALA A 238 -15.14 -11.61 10.82
N SER A 239 -16.00 -11.69 11.84
CA SER A 239 -17.07 -10.74 12.12
C SER A 239 -16.58 -9.34 12.54
N GLU A 240 -15.35 -9.24 13.06
CA GLU A 240 -14.74 -8.00 13.54
C GLU A 240 -13.78 -7.40 12.51
N THR A 241 -12.96 -8.26 11.91
CA THR A 241 -11.99 -7.89 10.87
C THR A 241 -12.36 -8.61 9.57
N PRO A 242 -12.72 -7.89 8.49
CA PRO A 242 -13.14 -8.50 7.23
C PRO A 242 -12.14 -9.56 6.74
N THR A 243 -12.68 -10.74 6.44
CA THR A 243 -11.88 -11.92 6.07
C THR A 243 -12.46 -12.59 4.84
N ILE A 244 -11.61 -12.79 3.84
CA ILE A 244 -11.91 -13.44 2.59
C ILE A 244 -11.15 -14.76 2.55
N ILE A 245 -11.85 -15.87 2.32
CA ILE A 245 -11.23 -17.15 1.98
C ILE A 245 -11.34 -17.33 0.47
N ALA A 246 -10.19 -17.29 -0.22
CA ALA A 246 -10.09 -17.54 -1.64
C ALA A 246 -9.94 -19.05 -1.89
N THR A 247 -10.88 -19.66 -2.60
CA THR A 247 -10.96 -21.11 -2.76
C THR A 247 -11.42 -21.56 -4.15
N ALA A 248 -11.02 -22.76 -4.54
CA ALA A 248 -11.53 -23.45 -5.73
C ALA A 248 -12.69 -24.40 -5.41
N VAL A 249 -13.15 -24.46 -4.14
CA VAL A 249 -14.27 -25.30 -3.72
C VAL A 249 -15.62 -24.64 -4.08
N ASP A 250 -16.41 -25.33 -4.92
CA ASP A 250 -17.77 -24.91 -5.31
C ASP A 250 -18.87 -25.50 -4.39
N ASP A 251 -18.52 -26.38 -3.46
CA ASP A 251 -19.48 -27.01 -2.56
C ASP A 251 -20.00 -26.03 -1.49
N GLU A 252 -21.28 -25.66 -1.58
CA GLU A 252 -21.93 -24.77 -0.63
C GLU A 252 -21.90 -25.29 0.81
N GLN A 253 -22.09 -26.60 1.02
CA GLN A 253 -22.11 -27.20 2.37
C GLN A 253 -20.76 -27.07 3.06
N ARG A 254 -19.66 -27.13 2.29
CA ARG A 254 -18.30 -26.95 2.80
C ARG A 254 -17.97 -25.49 3.08
N THR A 255 -18.54 -24.56 2.31
CA THR A 255 -18.31 -23.12 2.50
C THR A 255 -19.19 -22.50 3.58
N LEU A 256 -20.34 -23.10 3.88
CA LEU A 256 -21.35 -22.56 4.79
C LEU A 256 -20.79 -22.25 6.20
N PRO A 257 -20.01 -23.13 6.86
CA PRO A 257 -19.48 -22.84 8.19
C PRO A 257 -18.65 -21.55 8.25
N TYR A 258 -17.84 -21.28 7.21
CA TYR A 258 -17.03 -20.07 7.14
C TYR A 258 -17.88 -18.82 6.94
N ARG A 259 -18.93 -18.90 6.10
CA ARG A 259 -19.89 -17.80 5.92
C ARG A 259 -20.63 -17.50 7.21
N GLU A 260 -21.05 -18.53 7.95
CA GLU A 260 -21.69 -18.39 9.26
C GLU A 260 -20.75 -17.79 10.31
N ALA A 261 -19.45 -18.05 10.21
CA ALA A 261 -18.41 -17.41 11.03
C ALA A 261 -18.09 -15.96 10.61
N GLY A 262 -18.71 -15.45 9.54
CA GLY A 262 -18.52 -14.08 9.05
C GLY A 262 -17.46 -13.94 7.95
N CYS A 263 -16.86 -15.03 7.48
CA CYS A 263 -15.94 -14.97 6.34
C CYS A 263 -16.69 -14.78 5.03
N GLU A 264 -16.13 -13.96 4.15
CA GLU A 264 -16.52 -13.92 2.75
C GLU A 264 -15.82 -15.05 1.98
N ILE A 265 -16.52 -15.67 1.05
CA ILE A 265 -15.96 -16.71 0.18
C ILE A 265 -15.74 -16.15 -1.21
N LEU A 266 -14.48 -16.03 -1.60
CA LEU A 266 -14.08 -15.67 -2.96
C LEU A 266 -13.77 -16.94 -3.74
N ARG A 267 -14.66 -17.32 -4.65
CA ARG A 267 -14.39 -18.44 -5.56
C ARG A 267 -13.45 -17.99 -6.67
N VAL A 268 -12.37 -18.74 -6.86
CA VAL A 268 -11.37 -18.49 -7.91
C VAL A 268 -11.00 -19.83 -8.53
N ASP A 269 -10.84 -19.84 -9.85
CA ASP A 269 -10.39 -21.02 -10.57
C ASP A 269 -8.99 -21.44 -10.11
N ALA A 270 -8.74 -22.74 -10.23
CA ALA A 270 -7.40 -23.26 -10.02
C ALA A 270 -6.49 -22.89 -11.20
N ASP A 271 -5.22 -22.60 -10.91
CA ASP A 271 -4.15 -22.48 -11.88
C ASP A 271 -3.68 -23.87 -12.35
N ASP A 272 -2.70 -23.87 -13.26
CA ASP A 272 -2.17 -25.11 -13.85
C ASP A 272 -1.52 -26.05 -12.82
N ASP A 273 -1.14 -25.55 -11.64
CA ASP A 273 -0.60 -26.33 -10.53
C ASP A 273 -1.70 -26.84 -9.57
N GLY A 274 -2.97 -26.55 -9.87
CA GLY A 274 -4.10 -26.90 -9.03
C GLY A 274 -4.23 -26.03 -7.78
N HIS A 275 -3.59 -24.86 -7.72
CA HIS A 275 -3.71 -23.88 -6.65
C HIS A 275 -4.67 -22.74 -7.06
N VAL A 276 -5.24 -22.00 -6.12
CA VAL A 276 -6.06 -20.82 -6.50
C VAL A 276 -5.20 -19.80 -7.24
N SER A 277 -5.69 -19.30 -8.39
CA SER A 277 -4.94 -18.31 -9.18
C SER A 277 -4.71 -17.02 -8.39
N VAL A 278 -3.44 -16.67 -8.14
CA VAL A 278 -3.10 -15.44 -7.40
C VAL A 278 -3.45 -14.21 -8.23
N ALA A 279 -3.19 -14.24 -9.55
CA ALA A 279 -3.67 -13.21 -10.47
C ALA A 279 -5.20 -13.04 -10.43
N GLY A 280 -5.96 -14.14 -10.41
CA GLY A 280 -7.41 -14.13 -10.30
C GLY A 280 -7.88 -13.46 -9.00
N ILE A 281 -7.23 -13.78 -7.87
CA ILE A 281 -7.54 -13.15 -6.58
C ILE A 281 -7.23 -11.65 -6.62
N VAL A 282 -6.02 -11.26 -7.02
CA VAL A 282 -5.60 -9.85 -7.10
C VAL A 282 -6.55 -9.04 -7.98
N LYS A 283 -6.94 -9.56 -9.14
CA LYS A 283 -7.93 -8.92 -10.00
C LYS A 283 -9.28 -8.74 -9.29
N ALA A 284 -9.79 -9.80 -8.65
CA ALA A 284 -11.07 -9.74 -7.95
C ALA A 284 -11.07 -8.74 -6.79
N LEU A 285 -9.94 -8.59 -6.08
CA LEU A 285 -9.79 -7.56 -5.05
C LEU A 285 -9.79 -6.14 -5.66
N GLY A 286 -9.12 -5.95 -6.79
CA GLY A 286 -9.12 -4.69 -7.54
C GLY A 286 -10.52 -4.29 -8.04
N ASP A 287 -11.28 -5.25 -8.56
CA ASP A 287 -12.68 -5.05 -9.01
C ASP A 287 -13.60 -4.61 -7.86
N ARG A 288 -13.23 -4.91 -6.60
CA ARG A 288 -13.92 -4.47 -5.38
C ARG A 288 -13.42 -3.14 -4.82
N GLY A 289 -12.43 -2.52 -5.47
CA GLY A 289 -11.84 -1.25 -5.05
C GLY A 289 -10.76 -1.36 -3.98
N LEU A 290 -10.25 -2.56 -3.70
CA LEU A 290 -9.06 -2.72 -2.85
C LEU A 290 -7.82 -2.37 -3.66
N ASP A 291 -7.16 -1.27 -3.31
CA ASP A 291 -6.08 -0.68 -4.11
C ASP A 291 -4.71 -1.35 -3.92
N SER A 292 -4.58 -2.23 -2.91
CA SER A 292 -3.30 -2.79 -2.51
C SER A 292 -3.42 -4.12 -1.78
N VAL A 293 -2.40 -4.96 -1.96
CA VAL A 293 -2.24 -6.28 -1.32
C VAL A 293 -0.84 -6.38 -0.73
N MET A 294 -0.74 -6.65 0.56
CA MET A 294 0.50 -7.05 1.21
C MET A 294 0.53 -8.58 1.32
N ILE A 295 1.40 -9.25 0.57
CA ILE A 295 1.59 -10.69 0.69
C ILE A 295 2.59 -10.96 1.82
N GLU A 296 2.17 -11.74 2.82
CA GLU A 296 3.01 -12.21 3.91
C GLU A 296 3.04 -13.75 3.98
N GLY A 297 4.24 -14.31 4.09
CA GLY A 297 4.41 -15.73 4.45
C GLY A 297 4.07 -16.74 3.35
N GLY A 298 4.73 -17.90 3.44
CA GLY A 298 4.58 -19.02 2.51
C GLY A 298 5.39 -18.85 1.22
N GLY A 299 6.48 -19.60 1.09
CA GLY A 299 7.32 -19.57 -0.11
C GLY A 299 6.57 -19.95 -1.39
N THR A 300 5.57 -20.83 -1.30
CA THR A 300 4.72 -21.19 -2.44
C THR A 300 3.87 -20.02 -2.93
N LEU A 301 3.23 -19.26 -2.01
CA LEU A 301 2.44 -18.08 -2.40
C LEU A 301 3.34 -16.99 -2.97
N ALA A 302 4.53 -16.79 -2.39
CA ALA A 302 5.52 -15.87 -2.91
C ALA A 302 5.94 -16.22 -4.35
N TRP A 303 6.16 -17.51 -4.62
CA TRP A 303 6.46 -18.02 -5.97
C TRP A 303 5.31 -17.78 -6.94
N SER A 304 4.09 -18.20 -6.59
CA SER A 304 2.92 -18.00 -7.45
C SER A 304 2.71 -16.52 -7.78
N ALA A 305 2.88 -15.61 -6.81
CA ALA A 305 2.74 -14.17 -7.06
C ALA A 305 3.80 -13.61 -8.02
N LEU A 306 5.05 -14.07 -7.91
CA LEU A 306 6.13 -13.67 -8.81
C LEU A 306 5.92 -14.26 -10.22
N ARG A 307 5.62 -15.55 -10.32
CA ARG A 307 5.33 -16.24 -11.58
C ARG A 307 4.14 -15.64 -12.31
N ASP A 308 3.09 -15.26 -11.58
CA ASP A 308 1.88 -14.64 -12.15
C ASP A 308 2.09 -13.15 -12.50
N HIS A 309 3.31 -12.62 -12.33
CA HIS A 309 3.70 -11.23 -12.62
C HIS A 309 2.87 -10.17 -11.90
N VAL A 310 2.32 -10.49 -10.72
CA VAL A 310 1.48 -9.55 -9.96
C VAL A 310 2.25 -8.70 -8.96
N VAL A 311 3.45 -9.12 -8.54
CA VAL A 311 4.24 -8.39 -7.53
C VAL A 311 4.76 -7.09 -8.12
N SER A 312 4.35 -5.96 -7.52
CA SER A 312 4.82 -4.62 -7.88
C SER A 312 6.12 -4.27 -7.15
N LYS A 313 6.25 -4.71 -5.91
CA LYS A 313 7.38 -4.37 -5.02
C LYS A 313 7.73 -5.52 -4.09
N VAL A 314 9.03 -5.69 -3.83
CA VAL A 314 9.53 -6.59 -2.79
C VAL A 314 9.98 -5.77 -1.58
N SER A 315 9.68 -6.25 -0.37
CA SER A 315 10.24 -5.76 0.89
C SER A 315 10.86 -6.94 1.65
N ALA A 316 12.18 -7.06 1.54
CA ALA A 316 12.96 -8.16 2.08
C ALA A 316 13.67 -7.75 3.37
N TYR A 317 13.29 -8.37 4.48
CA TYR A 317 13.93 -8.17 5.78
C TYR A 317 14.98 -9.26 6.02
N VAL A 318 16.23 -8.87 6.28
CA VAL A 318 17.37 -9.75 6.50
C VAL A 318 17.88 -9.58 7.92
N ALA A 319 17.67 -10.60 8.74
CA ALA A 319 18.14 -10.64 10.11
C ALA A 319 19.61 -11.12 10.19
N PRO A 320 20.41 -10.60 11.15
CA PRO A 320 21.80 -11.02 11.36
C PRO A 320 21.90 -12.38 12.07
N LYS A 321 21.28 -13.40 11.48
CA LYS A 321 21.19 -14.78 11.97
C LYS A 321 21.57 -15.74 10.85
N LEU A 322 22.04 -16.93 11.22
CA LEU A 322 22.28 -18.04 10.30
C LEU A 322 21.57 -19.28 10.83
N PHE A 323 20.71 -19.92 10.03
CA PHE A 323 20.02 -21.15 10.45
C PHE A 323 20.62 -22.42 9.82
N GLY A 324 21.22 -22.31 8.64
CA GLY A 324 21.66 -23.46 7.86
C GLY A 324 20.48 -24.38 7.50
N GLY A 325 20.77 -25.67 7.38
CA GLY A 325 19.76 -26.70 7.13
C GLY A 325 19.43 -26.86 5.65
N ARG A 326 19.81 -28.00 5.08
CA ARG A 326 19.54 -28.36 3.67
C ARG A 326 18.05 -28.23 3.30
N ASN A 327 17.18 -28.59 4.23
CA ASN A 327 15.73 -28.63 4.04
C ASN A 327 15.02 -27.43 4.72
N ALA A 328 15.77 -26.47 5.26
CA ALA A 328 15.16 -25.28 5.84
C ALA A 328 14.58 -24.41 4.70
N PRO A 329 13.31 -23.96 4.81
CA PRO A 329 12.64 -23.27 3.72
C PRO A 329 13.25 -21.89 3.44
N GLY A 330 13.29 -21.51 2.16
CA GLY A 330 13.62 -20.16 1.70
C GLY A 330 12.39 -19.27 1.51
N PRO A 331 12.59 -17.96 1.24
CA PRO A 331 11.50 -16.99 1.14
C PRO A 331 10.63 -17.13 -0.12
N VAL A 332 11.23 -17.60 -1.22
CA VAL A 332 10.54 -17.92 -2.47
C VAL A 332 10.72 -19.41 -2.70
N GLY A 333 9.60 -20.15 -2.71
CA GLY A 333 9.56 -21.59 -2.93
C GLY A 333 9.22 -21.93 -4.38
N GLY A 334 8.51 -23.05 -4.57
CA GLY A 334 8.06 -23.49 -5.89
C GLY A 334 9.16 -24.08 -6.76
N GLU A 335 8.90 -24.13 -8.06
CA GLU A 335 9.79 -24.72 -9.08
C GLU A 335 11.06 -23.88 -9.26
N GLY A 336 10.93 -22.55 -9.19
CA GLY A 336 12.04 -21.63 -9.47
C GLY A 336 12.24 -21.38 -10.95
N VAL A 337 13.27 -20.61 -11.28
CA VAL A 337 13.69 -20.34 -12.66
C VAL A 337 14.79 -21.31 -13.09
N GLU A 338 14.86 -21.66 -14.38
CA GLU A 338 15.84 -22.62 -14.89
C GLU A 338 17.27 -22.04 -14.98
N ALA A 339 17.40 -20.77 -15.41
CA ALA A 339 18.68 -20.09 -15.54
C ALA A 339 18.75 -18.79 -14.72
N PRO A 340 19.95 -18.35 -14.30
CA PRO A 340 20.11 -17.07 -13.58
C PRO A 340 19.60 -15.84 -14.34
N ASP A 341 19.66 -15.86 -15.67
CA ASP A 341 19.20 -14.76 -16.52
C ASP A 341 17.67 -14.61 -16.52
N ASP A 342 16.93 -15.66 -16.15
CA ASP A 342 15.47 -15.69 -16.04
C ASP A 342 14.98 -15.16 -14.67
N ALA A 343 15.90 -14.83 -13.76
CA ALA A 343 15.54 -14.37 -12.42
C ALA A 343 14.75 -13.05 -12.45
N PHE A 344 13.75 -12.94 -11.58
CA PHE A 344 13.04 -11.70 -11.31
C PHE A 344 14.01 -10.65 -10.75
N ARG A 345 14.25 -9.57 -11.49
CA ARG A 345 15.23 -8.55 -11.09
C ARG A 345 14.58 -7.50 -10.21
N ILE A 346 15.27 -7.14 -9.13
CA ILE A 346 14.85 -6.05 -8.25
C ILE A 346 15.49 -4.73 -8.71
N ILE A 347 14.65 -3.77 -9.09
CA ILE A 347 15.02 -2.45 -9.62
C ILE A 347 14.69 -1.33 -8.64
N ASP A 348 15.29 -0.15 -8.85
CA ASP A 348 15.07 1.07 -8.03
C ASP A 348 15.22 0.82 -6.52
N ARG A 349 16.24 0.02 -6.17
CA ARG A 349 16.39 -0.52 -4.82
C ARG A 349 16.83 0.51 -3.79
N THR A 350 16.25 0.42 -2.60
CA THR A 350 16.72 1.07 -1.38
C THR A 350 17.24 0.01 -0.41
N VAL A 351 18.26 0.37 0.36
CA VAL A 351 18.79 -0.47 1.43
C VAL A 351 18.85 0.38 2.69
N ALA A 352 18.22 -0.09 3.76
CA ALA A 352 18.17 0.61 5.03
C ALA A 352 18.36 -0.35 6.19
N THR A 353 18.81 0.18 7.33
CA THR A 353 18.84 -0.55 8.60
C THR A 353 17.58 -0.27 9.39
N VAL A 354 16.96 -1.30 9.96
CA VAL A 354 15.81 -1.18 10.88
C VAL A 354 16.15 -1.97 12.15
N GLY A 355 16.54 -1.26 13.20
CA GLY A 355 17.15 -1.90 14.36
C GLY A 355 18.42 -2.65 13.97
N SER A 356 18.48 -3.95 14.27
CA SER A 356 19.57 -4.84 13.87
C SER A 356 19.39 -5.49 12.50
N ASP A 357 18.23 -5.34 11.86
CA ASP A 357 17.92 -5.98 10.58
C ASP A 357 18.25 -5.05 9.40
N ILE A 358 18.49 -5.63 8.23
CA ILE A 358 18.60 -4.91 6.96
C ILE A 358 17.29 -5.07 6.21
N VAL A 359 16.79 -3.99 5.60
CA VAL A 359 15.63 -4.01 4.71
C VAL A 359 16.06 -3.61 3.32
N ILE A 360 15.75 -4.46 2.35
CA ILE A 360 15.94 -4.20 0.92
C ILE A 360 14.57 -4.09 0.29
N GLU A 361 14.30 -2.95 -0.34
CA GLU A 361 13.03 -2.69 -1.03
C GLU A 361 13.28 -2.29 -2.48
N GLY A 362 12.43 -2.71 -3.40
CA GLY A 362 12.53 -2.31 -4.80
C GLY A 362 11.39 -2.87 -5.65
N GLY A 363 11.23 -2.29 -6.84
CA GLY A 363 10.29 -2.79 -7.85
C GLY A 363 10.76 -4.11 -8.44
N VAL A 364 9.86 -4.86 -9.07
CA VAL A 364 10.18 -6.08 -9.80
C VAL A 364 10.13 -5.84 -11.30
N GLU A 365 11.21 -6.17 -12.01
CA GLU A 365 11.27 -6.15 -13.48
C GLU A 365 10.91 -7.54 -14.03
N TYR A 366 9.87 -7.58 -14.87
CA TYR A 366 9.48 -8.76 -15.64
C TYR A 366 10.02 -8.61 -17.07
N VAL A 367 11.14 -9.28 -17.36
CA VAL A 367 11.88 -9.12 -18.62
C VAL A 367 11.06 -9.59 -19.84
N HIS A 368 10.01 -10.41 -19.65
CA HIS A 368 9.19 -10.99 -20.73
C HIS A 368 7.67 -10.82 -20.50
N GLY A 369 7.21 -9.59 -20.24
CA GLY A 369 5.79 -9.28 -19.96
C GLY A 369 5.01 -8.56 -21.07
N ASN A 370 5.52 -8.46 -22.30
CA ASN A 370 4.76 -7.91 -23.43
C ASN A 370 4.68 -8.94 -24.56
N ARG A 371 3.54 -9.63 -24.63
CA ARG A 371 2.83 -9.92 -25.89
C ARG A 371 1.37 -10.20 -25.64
#